data_AF-A0A520I4X6-F1
#
_entry.id   AF-A0A520I4X6-F1
#
_cell.length_a   1.000
_cell.length_b   1.000
_cell.length_c   1.000
_cell.angle_alpha   90.00
_cell.angle_beta   90.00
_cell.angle_gamma   90.00
#
_symmetry.space_group_name_H-M   'P 1'
#
loop_
_entity.id
_entity.type
_entity.pdbx_description
1 polymer ?
#
loop_
_entity_poly.entity_id
_entity_poly.type
_entity_poly.pdbx_seq_one_letter_code
_entity_poly.pdbx_strand_id
1 'polypeptide(L)'
;MTQTMRWFGPNDPVPLNAIRQAGATGIVTALHEVANGDVWTVDAIAARRVMIEDAGLDWKVVESLPVVEDLKRRSGDWDRLIEAYVAS
;
A
#
# COMPACT_ATOMS: atom_id res chain seq x y z
N MET A 1 -9.72 6.10 -19.48
CA MET A 1 -9.47 4.93 -18.60
C MET A 1 -8.12 5.18 -17.92
N THR A 2 -7.97 4.79 -16.65
CA THR A 2 -6.69 4.88 -15.92
C THR A 2 -6.09 3.49 -15.85
N GLN A 3 -4.93 3.30 -16.47
CA GLN A 3 -4.27 2.00 -16.55
C GLN A 3 -3.31 1.91 -15.37
N THR A 4 -3.51 0.90 -14.53
CA THR A 4 -2.76 0.74 -13.29
C THR A 4 -1.91 -0.51 -13.32
N MET A 5 -0.74 -0.48 -12.68
CA MET A 5 0.07 -1.67 -12.44
C MET A 5 0.37 -1.81 -10.95
N ARG A 6 0.38 -3.06 -10.46
CA ARG A 6 0.79 -3.35 -9.09
C ARG A 6 2.30 -3.25 -8.97
N TRP A 7 2.77 -2.56 -7.93
CA TRP A 7 4.18 -2.36 -7.62
C TRP A 7 4.42 -2.62 -6.13
N PHE A 8 5.41 -3.43 -5.80
CA PHE A 8 5.65 -3.92 -4.43
C PHE A 8 6.51 -2.99 -3.56
N GLY A 9 6.86 -1.81 -4.06
CA GLY A 9 7.68 -0.84 -3.33
C GLY A 9 9.14 -0.84 -3.78
N PRO A 10 10.05 -0.18 -3.03
CA PRO A 10 11.43 0.08 -3.44
C PRO A 10 12.25 -1.16 -3.80
N ASN A 11 11.87 -2.33 -3.25
CA ASN A 11 12.56 -3.60 -3.46
C ASN A 11 11.97 -4.42 -4.63
N ASP A 12 10.95 -3.91 -5.31
CA ASP A 12 10.42 -4.55 -6.52
C ASP A 12 11.48 -4.50 -7.64
N PRO A 13 11.83 -5.62 -8.29
CA PRO A 13 12.77 -5.62 -9.41
C PRO A 13 12.26 -4.83 -10.62
N VAL A 14 10.96 -4.53 -10.69
CA VAL A 14 10.37 -3.66 -11.73
C VAL A 14 10.38 -2.21 -11.23
N PRO A 15 11.26 -1.33 -11.77
CA PRO A 15 11.31 0.05 -11.35
C PRO A 15 10.14 0.86 -11.92
N LEU A 16 9.73 1.93 -11.21
CA LEU A 16 8.60 2.79 -11.59
C LEU A 16 8.72 3.39 -13.00
N ASN A 17 9.94 3.69 -13.47
CA ASN A 17 10.16 4.18 -14.83
C ASN A 17 9.77 3.15 -15.90
N ALA A 18 10.00 1.85 -15.66
CA ALA A 18 9.59 0.77 -16.54
C ALA A 18 8.06 0.61 -16.55
N ILE A 19 7.42 0.77 -15.38
CA ILE A 19 5.96 0.77 -15.27
C ILE A 19 5.34 1.90 -16.11
N ARG A 20 5.91 3.11 -16.02
CA ARG A 20 5.49 4.25 -16.84
C ARG A 20 5.70 3.99 -18.33
N GLN A 21 6.83 3.39 -18.72
CA GLN A 21 7.12 3.03 -20.11
C GLN A 21 6.16 1.96 -20.66
N ALA A 22 5.64 1.08 -19.82
CA ALA A 22 4.59 0.12 -20.18
C ALA A 22 3.22 0.78 -20.43
N GLY A 23 3.09 2.09 -20.18
CA GLY A 23 1.88 2.88 -20.46
C GLY A 23 0.90 2.98 -19.28
N ALA A 24 1.28 2.48 -18.10
CA ALA A 24 0.50 2.73 -16.90
C ALA A 24 0.65 4.20 -16.46
N THR A 25 -0.43 4.77 -15.97
CA THR A 25 -0.45 6.12 -15.36
C THR A 25 -0.74 6.07 -13.87
N GLY A 26 -1.16 4.92 -13.34
CA GLY A 26 -1.41 4.71 -11.93
C GLY A 26 -0.69 3.49 -11.37
N ILE A 27 -0.48 3.52 -10.06
CA ILE A 27 0.09 2.44 -9.25
C ILE A 27 -0.97 1.88 -8.32
N VAL A 28 -0.94 0.55 -8.21
CA VAL A 28 -1.54 -0.20 -7.10
C VAL A 28 -0.40 -0.65 -6.19
N THR A 29 -0.42 -0.34 -4.90
CA THR A 29 0.66 -0.75 -3.98
C THR A 29 0.16 -0.90 -2.54
N ALA A 30 1.05 -1.35 -1.66
CA ALA A 30 0.86 -1.42 -0.21
C ALA A 30 2.18 -1.17 0.53
N LEU A 31 2.09 -0.87 1.84
CA LEU A 31 3.25 -0.72 2.71
C LEU A 31 3.63 -2.09 3.31
N HIS A 32 4.30 -2.93 2.51
CA HIS A 32 4.70 -4.29 2.89
C HIS A 32 5.72 -4.35 4.04
N GLU A 33 6.38 -3.25 4.33
CA GLU A 33 7.30 -3.08 5.46
C GLU A 33 6.57 -2.91 6.81
N VAL A 34 5.29 -2.53 6.80
CA VAL A 34 4.48 -2.40 8.02
C VAL A 34 3.92 -3.76 8.40
N ALA A 35 4.09 -4.15 9.67
CA ALA A 35 3.62 -5.44 10.14
C ALA A 35 2.08 -5.53 10.12
N ASN A 36 1.58 -6.73 9.94
CA ASN A 36 0.15 -7.01 9.92
C ASN A 36 -0.51 -6.59 11.25
N GLY A 37 -1.48 -5.68 11.18
CA GLY A 37 -2.21 -5.18 12.36
C GLY A 37 -1.62 -3.93 13.00
N ASP A 38 -0.50 -3.42 12.48
CA ASP A 38 0.03 -2.11 12.84
C ASP A 38 -0.56 -1.01 11.94
N VAL A 39 -0.66 0.19 12.50
CA VAL A 39 -1.23 1.36 11.80
C VAL A 39 -0.31 1.80 10.67
N TRP A 40 -0.87 2.04 9.49
CA TRP A 40 -0.18 2.78 8.44
C TRP A 40 -0.19 4.26 8.79
N THR A 41 0.97 4.80 9.19
CA THR A 41 1.05 6.22 9.56
C THR A 41 0.89 7.10 8.33
N VAL A 42 0.33 8.30 8.53
CA VAL A 42 0.21 9.32 7.49
C VAL A 42 1.56 9.60 6.82
N ASP A 43 2.64 9.66 7.62
CA ASP A 43 3.99 9.90 7.11
C ASP A 43 4.49 8.76 6.20
N ALA A 44 4.22 7.50 6.56
CA ALA A 44 4.61 6.35 5.73
C ALA A 44 3.84 6.33 4.40
N ILE A 45 2.54 6.62 4.45
CA ILE A 45 1.69 6.75 3.25
C ILE A 45 2.19 7.91 2.37
N ALA A 46 2.48 9.06 2.97
CA ALA A 46 2.97 10.25 2.27
C ALA A 46 4.34 9.98 1.62
N ALA A 47 5.27 9.34 2.32
CA ALA A 47 6.58 8.99 1.77
C ALA A 47 6.46 8.06 0.54
N ARG A 48 5.59 7.04 0.61
CA ARG A 48 5.33 6.16 -0.53
C ARG A 48 4.67 6.90 -1.69
N ARG A 49 3.73 7.80 -1.39
CA ARG A 49 3.05 8.62 -2.40
C ARG A 49 4.02 9.53 -3.14
N VAL A 50 4.88 10.25 -2.42
CA VAL A 50 5.92 11.12 -3.00
C VAL A 50 6.82 10.33 -3.95
N MET A 51 7.28 9.14 -3.54
CA MET A 51 8.13 8.30 -4.39
C MET A 51 7.46 7.91 -5.72
N ILE A 52 6.15 7.66 -5.70
CA ILE A 52 5.37 7.32 -6.89
C ILE A 52 5.15 8.57 -7.77
N GLU A 53 4.79 9.69 -7.15
CA GLU A 53 4.54 10.97 -7.83
C GLU A 53 5.82 11.53 -8.48
N ASP A 54 6.98 11.40 -7.82
CA ASP A 54 8.29 11.79 -8.36
C ASP A 54 8.67 10.99 -9.61
N ALA A 55 8.14 9.77 -9.78
CA ALA A 55 8.29 8.98 -11.00
C ALA A 55 7.30 9.37 -12.12
N GLY A 56 6.40 10.33 -11.86
CA GLY A 56 5.36 10.77 -12.77
C GLY A 56 4.20 9.80 -12.88
N LEU A 57 3.89 9.08 -11.80
CA LEU A 57 2.77 8.16 -11.67
C LEU A 57 1.90 8.56 -10.48
N ASP A 58 0.66 8.10 -10.44
CA ASP A 58 -0.24 8.36 -9.30
C ASP A 58 -0.47 7.09 -8.49
N TRP A 59 -0.44 7.14 -7.16
CA TRP A 59 -0.97 6.04 -6.35
C TRP A 59 -2.51 6.06 -6.40
N LYS A 60 -3.10 5.08 -7.09
CA LYS A 60 -4.56 5.02 -7.32
C LYS A 60 -5.31 4.07 -6.40
N VAL A 61 -4.71 2.93 -6.06
CA VAL A 61 -5.40 1.88 -5.31
C VAL A 61 -4.44 1.27 -4.29
N VAL A 62 -4.96 0.96 -3.10
CA VAL A 62 -4.27 0.15 -2.09
C VAL A 62 -4.58 -1.32 -2.34
N GLU A 63 -3.54 -2.16 -2.50
CA GLU A 63 -3.69 -3.61 -2.56
C GLU A 63 -2.50 -4.30 -1.85
N SER A 64 -2.61 -4.57 -0.54
CA SER A 64 -3.79 -4.45 0.33
C SER A 64 -3.45 -3.90 1.73
N LEU A 65 -4.49 -3.45 2.44
CA LEU A 65 -4.44 -3.32 3.89
C LEU A 65 -4.86 -4.68 4.50
N PRO A 66 -3.96 -5.41 5.17
CA PRO A 66 -4.19 -6.79 5.57
C PRO A 66 -5.21 -6.90 6.71
N VAL A 67 -6.26 -7.70 6.51
CA VAL A 67 -7.13 -8.15 7.61
C VAL A 67 -6.43 -9.32 8.31
N VAL A 68 -5.99 -9.11 9.54
CA VAL A 68 -5.24 -10.11 10.31
C VAL A 68 -6.12 -11.26 10.80
N GLU A 69 -5.54 -12.42 11.07
CA GLU A 69 -6.30 -13.64 11.43
C GLU A 69 -7.13 -13.48 12.71
N ASP A 70 -6.58 -12.83 13.73
CA ASP A 70 -7.30 -12.56 15.00
C ASP A 70 -8.53 -11.69 14.78
N LEU A 71 -8.45 -10.71 13.87
CA LEU A 71 -9.59 -9.89 13.48
C LEU A 71 -10.67 -10.71 12.75
N LYS A 72 -10.27 -11.63 11.85
CA LYS A 72 -11.23 -12.52 11.14
C LYS A 72 -11.95 -13.47 12.08
N ARG A 73 -11.25 -13.97 13.10
CA ARG A 73 -11.76 -14.96 14.06
C ARG A 73 -12.43 -14.32 15.28
N ARG A 74 -12.34 -13.00 15.41
CA ARG A 74 -12.74 -12.26 16.61
C ARG A 74 -12.09 -12.85 17.87
N SER A 75 -10.78 -13.09 17.79
CA SER A 75 -9.93 -13.64 18.85
C SER A 75 -8.81 -12.69 19.23
N GLY A 76 -8.10 -12.97 20.31
CA GLY A 76 -6.97 -12.15 20.76
C GLY A 76 -7.41 -10.72 21.06
N ASP A 77 -6.55 -9.76 20.71
CA ASP A 77 -6.79 -8.32 20.90
C ASP A 77 -7.54 -7.70 19.71
N TRP A 78 -8.69 -8.29 19.36
CA TRP A 78 -9.44 -7.93 18.16
C TRP A 78 -9.92 -6.46 18.17
N ASP A 79 -10.22 -5.90 19.34
CA ASP A 79 -10.65 -4.50 19.51
C ASP A 79 -9.54 -3.53 19.08
N ARG A 80 -8.31 -3.71 19.56
CA ARG A 80 -7.16 -2.91 19.11
C ARG A 80 -6.88 -3.10 17.61
N LEU A 81 -7.04 -4.33 17.10
CA LEU A 81 -6.75 -4.65 15.70
C LEU A 81 -7.74 -4.01 14.72
N ILE A 82 -9.03 -3.94 15.08
CA ILE A 82 -10.01 -3.21 14.24
C ILE A 82 -9.78 -1.70 14.31
N GLU A 83 -9.42 -1.15 15.48
CA GLU A 83 -9.06 0.27 15.61
C GLU A 83 -7.84 0.63 14.76
N ALA A 84 -6.81 -0.22 14.75
CA ALA A 84 -5.63 -0.02 13.92
C ALA A 84 -5.97 -0.08 12.41
N TYR A 85 -6.88 -0.96 12.00
CA TYR A 85 -7.36 -1.06 10.63
C TYR A 85 -8.15 0.19 10.19
N VAL A 86 -8.99 0.75 11.07
CA VAL A 86 -9.77 1.98 10.80
C VAL A 86 -8.88 3.22 10.77
N ALA A 87 -7.82 3.25 11.57
CA ALA A 87 -6.88 4.36 11.64
C ALA A 87 -5.89 4.42 10.45
N SER A 88 -5.79 3.33 9.68
CA SER A 88 -4.92 3.20 8.50
C SER A 88 -5.65 3.58 7.22
#